data_AF-A0A250JM07-F1
#
_entry.id   AF-A0A250JM07-F1
#
_cell.length_a   1.000
_cell.length_b   1.000
_cell.length_c   1.000
_cell.angle_alpha   90.00
_cell.angle_beta   90.00
_cell.angle_gamma   90.00
#
_symmetry.space_group_name_H-M   'P 1'
#
loop_
_entity.id
_entity.type
_entity.pdbx_description
1 polymer ?
#
loop_
_entity_poly.entity_id
_entity_poly.type
_entity_poly.pdbx_seq_one_letter_code
_entity_poly.pdbx_strand_id
1 'polypeptide(L)'
;MATHPDNLRARLEDRADLLEATRLRYRALRGMLASFFWKERVRAQFELLLEVARTQPEVDATLASLKRRAAAEGWPERAAPVKLMREVERLRDAVARAAFKRLPEEGRPATLGEALLKLEETVLEAGPLLGRHIWARAVELLPRNLPELRAACAAAEVFEHVFKRPAPQGVLPFTVEEAQALQRALPLAETALAALWRRLEHFDTRGQVKGFLQARVSRAPQRAPRSGPELLLHAAFWRGVAWARLRAVLEARLEPVVPTDAEVPALLVWLATREGRLEPPGAGTGLPVPESPGLAPPGKALGGDDAWAGWPAGHASATQLGLDGEARLPACEAFGEGRAGLFELAARLGALSRERPVGTWDEEAAWARLWNAAQRARGEQGEDVTRLRDTLRLFILLRGQGQTPARLFSPERARVPTADAGADAGLEGMDLPALVHAARAAAWRGR
;
A
#
# COMPACT_ATOMS: atom_id res chain seq x y z
N MET A 1 7.60 -52.32 -12.95
CA MET A 1 6.30 -51.61 -12.94
C MET A 1 6.38 -50.42 -13.87
N ALA A 2 5.59 -50.40 -14.95
CA ALA A 2 5.57 -49.32 -15.93
C ALA A 2 4.73 -48.15 -15.40
N THR A 3 5.38 -47.07 -14.97
CA THR A 3 4.70 -45.83 -14.59
C THR A 3 4.13 -45.17 -15.85
N HIS A 4 2.80 -45.11 -15.95
CA HIS A 4 2.06 -44.45 -17.03
C HIS A 4 2.51 -42.98 -17.16
N PRO A 5 2.67 -42.42 -18.38
CA PRO A 5 3.19 -41.07 -18.60
C PRO A 5 2.38 -39.97 -17.88
N ASP A 6 1.07 -40.18 -17.69
CA ASP A 6 0.20 -39.23 -16.99
C ASP A 6 0.49 -39.16 -15.48
N ASN A 7 0.92 -40.27 -14.86
CA ASN A 7 1.34 -40.28 -13.46
C ASN A 7 2.65 -39.51 -13.24
N LEU A 8 3.53 -39.45 -14.25
CA LEU A 8 4.77 -38.67 -14.15
C LEU A 8 4.53 -37.17 -14.33
N ARG A 9 3.53 -36.77 -15.13
CA ARG A 9 3.12 -35.37 -15.26
C ARG A 9 2.40 -34.87 -14.00
N ALA A 10 1.48 -35.67 -13.44
CA ALA A 10 0.82 -35.34 -12.18
C ALA A 10 1.81 -35.17 -11.02
N ARG A 11 2.92 -35.91 -11.02
CA ARG A 11 4.02 -35.81 -10.04
C ARG A 11 4.89 -34.55 -10.16
N LEU A 12 4.72 -33.77 -11.23
CA LEU A 12 5.50 -32.56 -11.50
C LEU A 12 4.73 -31.28 -11.17
N GLU A 13 3.39 -31.35 -11.05
CA GLU A 13 2.51 -30.22 -10.68
C GLU A 13 2.92 -28.93 -11.42
N ASP A 14 3.00 -27.80 -10.71
CA ASP A 14 3.33 -26.46 -11.23
C ASP A 14 4.71 -26.38 -11.94
N ARG A 15 5.61 -27.35 -11.72
CA ARG A 15 6.95 -27.36 -12.33
C ARG A 15 6.91 -27.74 -13.80
N ALA A 16 5.91 -28.51 -14.23
CA ALA A 16 5.73 -28.83 -15.64
C ALA A 16 5.30 -27.59 -16.44
N ASP A 17 4.41 -26.78 -15.86
CA ASP A 17 3.92 -25.55 -16.48
C ASP A 17 5.03 -24.49 -16.57
N LEU A 18 5.87 -24.38 -15.53
CA LEU A 18 7.08 -23.56 -15.57
C LEU A 18 7.99 -23.94 -16.75
N LEU A 19 8.27 -25.22 -16.95
CA LEU A 19 9.16 -25.70 -18.03
C LEU A 19 8.53 -25.51 -19.41
N GLU A 20 7.21 -25.71 -19.55
CA GLU A 20 6.50 -25.47 -20.81
C GLU A 20 6.48 -23.98 -21.19
N ALA A 21 6.16 -23.11 -20.24
CA ALA A 21 6.24 -21.66 -20.45
C ALA A 21 7.68 -21.23 -20.83
N THR A 22 8.67 -21.76 -20.12
CA THR A 22 10.09 -21.50 -20.38
C THR A 22 10.51 -21.97 -21.78
N ARG A 23 10.04 -23.14 -22.22
CA ARG A 23 10.31 -23.66 -23.57
C ARG A 23 9.86 -22.68 -24.64
N LEU A 24 8.65 -22.12 -24.51
CA LEU A 24 8.13 -21.13 -25.46
C LEU A 24 8.96 -19.85 -25.46
N ARG A 25 9.28 -19.33 -24.26
CA ARG A 25 10.11 -18.12 -24.11
C ARG A 25 11.50 -18.29 -24.71
N TYR A 26 12.19 -19.41 -24.46
CA TYR A 26 13.50 -19.67 -25.06
C TYR A 26 13.46 -19.80 -26.58
N ARG A 27 12.42 -20.41 -27.16
CA ARG A 27 12.26 -20.48 -28.62
C ARG A 27 12.12 -19.09 -29.23
N ALA A 28 11.28 -18.24 -28.65
CA ALA A 28 11.12 -16.86 -29.08
C ALA A 28 12.44 -16.08 -28.96
N LEU A 29 13.09 -16.14 -27.79
CA LEU A 29 14.34 -15.43 -27.52
C LEU A 29 15.48 -15.88 -28.44
N ARG A 30 15.62 -17.19 -28.68
CA ARG A 30 16.57 -17.72 -29.66
C ARG A 30 16.32 -17.14 -31.06
N GLY A 31 15.06 -17.08 -31.50
CA GLY A 31 14.70 -16.51 -32.80
C GLY A 31 15.06 -15.03 -32.93
N MET A 32 14.88 -14.25 -31.85
CA MET A 32 15.27 -12.84 -31.81
C MET A 32 16.79 -12.65 -31.90
N LEU A 33 17.54 -13.33 -31.01
CA LEU A 33 19.00 -13.19 -30.90
C LEU A 33 19.75 -13.72 -32.14
N ALA A 34 19.17 -14.69 -32.84
CA ALA A 34 19.72 -15.23 -34.08
C ALA A 34 19.53 -14.29 -35.29
N SER A 35 18.63 -13.31 -35.21
CA SER A 35 18.34 -12.42 -36.34
C SER A 35 19.46 -11.41 -36.63
N PHE A 36 19.46 -10.84 -37.83
CA PHE A 36 20.40 -9.79 -38.23
C PHE A 36 20.16 -8.49 -37.43
N PHE A 37 18.90 -8.07 -37.31
CA PHE A 37 18.44 -6.90 -36.54
C PHE A 37 18.10 -7.26 -35.09
N TRP A 38 19.00 -7.99 -34.42
CA TRP A 38 18.72 -8.50 -33.08
C TRP A 38 18.57 -7.38 -32.04
N LYS A 39 19.31 -6.26 -32.18
CA LYS A 39 19.21 -5.12 -31.25
C LYS A 39 17.82 -4.50 -31.30
N GLU A 40 17.28 -4.27 -32.50
CA GLU A 40 15.93 -3.72 -32.70
C GLU A 40 14.85 -4.67 -32.16
N ARG A 41 15.00 -5.97 -32.42
CA ARG A 41 14.05 -6.98 -31.92
C ARG A 41 14.08 -7.11 -30.40
N VAL A 42 15.27 -7.08 -29.80
CA VAL A 42 15.43 -7.07 -28.35
C VAL A 42 14.83 -5.80 -27.75
N ARG A 43 15.04 -4.62 -28.36
CA ARG A 43 14.40 -3.37 -27.91
C ARG A 43 12.87 -3.45 -27.91
N ALA A 44 12.30 -4.06 -28.95
CA ALA A 44 10.85 -4.23 -29.04
C ALA A 44 10.30 -5.23 -28.00
N GLN A 45 11.12 -6.16 -27.51
CA GLN A 45 10.71 -7.25 -26.61
C GLN A 45 11.58 -7.37 -25.36
N PHE A 46 11.97 -6.24 -24.75
CA PHE A 46 12.75 -6.27 -23.51
C PHE A 46 12.06 -7.03 -22.39
N GLU A 47 10.73 -6.98 -22.32
CA GLU A 47 9.95 -7.75 -21.34
C GLU A 47 10.31 -9.24 -21.37
N LEU A 48 10.35 -9.85 -22.56
CA LEU A 48 10.67 -11.27 -22.70
C LEU A 48 12.10 -11.56 -22.23
N LEU A 49 13.04 -10.68 -22.55
CA LEU A 49 14.43 -10.82 -22.12
C LEU A 49 14.55 -10.72 -20.58
N LEU A 50 13.90 -9.74 -19.97
CA LEU A 50 13.91 -9.54 -18.51
C LEU A 50 13.15 -10.64 -17.75
N GLU A 51 12.03 -11.11 -18.30
CA GLU A 51 11.24 -12.19 -17.71
C GLU A 51 12.05 -13.50 -17.70
N VAL A 52 12.74 -13.81 -18.80
CA VAL A 52 13.63 -14.98 -18.87
C VAL A 52 14.80 -14.81 -17.90
N ALA A 53 15.42 -13.63 -17.84
CA ALA A 53 16.51 -13.36 -16.89
C ALA A 53 16.08 -13.57 -15.43
N ARG A 54 14.91 -13.07 -15.05
CA ARG A 54 14.36 -13.19 -13.68
C ARG A 54 13.96 -14.61 -13.33
N THR A 55 13.39 -15.37 -14.26
CA THR A 55 12.94 -16.75 -14.02
C THR A 55 14.07 -17.78 -14.16
N GLN A 56 15.23 -17.41 -14.72
CA GLN A 56 16.36 -18.31 -14.97
C GLN A 56 16.83 -19.08 -13.72
N PRO A 57 17.01 -18.48 -12.53
CA PRO A 57 17.50 -19.21 -11.37
C PRO A 57 16.55 -20.32 -10.93
N GLU A 58 15.23 -20.07 -10.99
CA GLU A 58 14.19 -21.04 -10.66
C GLU A 58 14.14 -22.18 -11.67
N VAL A 59 14.28 -21.86 -12.96
CA VAL A 59 14.39 -22.87 -14.03
C VAL A 59 15.62 -23.75 -13.82
N ASP A 60 16.78 -23.16 -13.51
CA ASP A 60 18.03 -23.89 -13.29
C ASP A 60 17.92 -24.84 -12.08
N ALA A 61 17.35 -24.35 -10.97
CA ALA A 61 17.08 -25.17 -9.79
C ALA A 61 16.11 -26.32 -10.08
N THR A 62 15.06 -26.04 -10.87
CA THR A 62 14.06 -27.03 -11.28
C THR A 62 14.68 -28.11 -12.17
N LEU A 63 15.45 -27.74 -13.19
CA LEU A 63 16.14 -28.70 -14.06
C LEU A 63 17.14 -29.56 -13.27
N ALA A 64 17.92 -28.97 -12.36
CA ALA A 64 18.85 -29.70 -11.50
C ALA A 64 18.13 -30.67 -10.54
N SER A 65 17.00 -30.25 -9.96
CA SER A 65 16.17 -31.11 -9.11
C SER A 65 15.59 -32.29 -9.90
N LEU A 66 15.03 -32.02 -11.09
CA LEU A 66 14.44 -33.05 -11.95
C LEU A 66 15.46 -34.04 -12.47
N LYS A 67 16.66 -33.59 -12.85
CA LYS A 67 17.77 -34.47 -13.24
C LYS A 67 18.14 -35.43 -12.12
N ARG A 68 18.34 -34.92 -10.90
CA ARG A 68 18.67 -35.76 -9.74
C ARG A 68 17.57 -36.79 -9.46
N ARG A 69 16.31 -36.36 -9.51
CA ARG A 69 15.16 -37.23 -9.28
C ARG A 69 15.00 -38.29 -10.37
N ALA A 70 15.10 -37.92 -11.64
CA ALA A 70 15.00 -38.84 -12.76
C ALA A 70 16.11 -39.91 -12.73
N ALA A 71 17.32 -39.54 -12.32
CA ALA A 71 18.42 -40.48 -12.12
C ALA A 71 18.18 -41.42 -10.93
N ALA A 72 17.74 -40.90 -9.79
CA ALA A 72 17.47 -41.69 -8.58
C ALA A 72 16.31 -42.68 -8.76
N GLU A 73 15.25 -42.28 -9.47
CA GLU A 73 14.05 -43.09 -9.71
C GLU A 73 14.13 -43.92 -11.01
N GLY A 74 15.22 -43.83 -11.78
CA GLY A 74 15.40 -44.58 -13.03
C GLY A 74 14.35 -44.28 -14.10
N TRP A 75 13.97 -43.02 -14.26
CA TRP A 75 12.90 -42.63 -15.19
C TRP A 75 13.24 -43.01 -16.65
N PRO A 76 12.27 -43.54 -17.43
CA PRO A 76 12.51 -43.91 -18.82
C PRO A 76 12.94 -42.71 -19.67
N GLU A 77 13.96 -42.88 -20.51
CA GLU A 77 14.47 -41.79 -21.37
C GLU A 77 13.43 -41.22 -22.33
N ARG A 78 12.44 -42.04 -22.72
CA ARG A 78 11.37 -41.66 -23.64
C ARG A 78 10.17 -41.02 -22.94
N ALA A 79 10.17 -40.94 -21.60
CA ALA A 79 9.09 -40.32 -20.84
C ALA A 79 8.94 -38.84 -21.20
N ALA A 80 7.69 -38.36 -21.26
CA ALA A 80 7.39 -36.99 -21.67
C ALA A 80 8.11 -35.92 -20.82
N PRO A 81 8.17 -36.03 -19.47
CA PRO A 81 8.95 -35.08 -18.67
C PRO A 81 10.44 -35.05 -18.95
N VAL A 82 11.05 -36.22 -19.20
CA VAL A 82 12.48 -36.32 -19.51
C VAL A 82 12.77 -35.68 -20.87
N LYS A 83 11.87 -35.84 -21.85
CA LYS A 83 11.95 -35.15 -23.15
C LYS A 83 11.82 -33.63 -23.01
N LEU A 84 10.83 -33.15 -22.25
CA LEU A 84 10.64 -31.71 -22.01
C LEU A 84 11.87 -31.10 -21.32
N MET A 85 12.38 -31.74 -20.26
CA MET A 85 13.60 -31.33 -19.56
C MET A 85 14.79 -31.22 -20.52
N ARG A 86 15.08 -32.27 -21.31
CA ARG A 86 16.17 -32.27 -22.30
C ARG A 86 15.99 -31.18 -23.36
N GLU A 87 14.75 -30.94 -23.79
CA GLU A 87 14.45 -29.89 -24.76
C GLU A 87 14.71 -28.49 -24.20
N VAL A 88 14.25 -28.21 -22.97
CA VAL A 88 14.48 -26.93 -22.29
C VAL A 88 15.97 -26.69 -22.09
N GLU A 89 16.75 -27.71 -21.72
CA GLU A 89 18.21 -27.60 -21.60
C GLU A 89 18.90 -27.27 -22.91
N ARG A 90 18.54 -28.00 -23.98
CA ARG A 90 19.08 -27.71 -25.32
C ARG A 90 18.77 -26.28 -25.75
N LEU A 91 17.57 -25.79 -25.46
CA LEU A 91 17.14 -24.43 -25.77
C LEU A 91 17.89 -23.40 -24.90
N ARG A 92 18.04 -23.65 -23.61
CA ARG A 92 18.84 -22.83 -22.68
C ARG A 92 20.25 -22.66 -23.22
N ASP A 93 20.91 -23.75 -23.59
CA ASP A 93 22.28 -23.70 -24.12
C ASP A 93 22.35 -22.95 -25.46
N ALA A 94 21.33 -23.10 -26.31
CA ALA A 94 21.26 -22.38 -27.59
C ALA A 94 21.06 -20.88 -27.38
N VAL A 95 20.21 -20.47 -26.44
CA VAL A 95 20.02 -19.07 -26.05
C VAL A 95 21.30 -18.52 -25.43
N ALA A 96 21.95 -19.26 -24.52
CA ALA A 96 23.21 -18.86 -23.90
C ALA A 96 24.31 -18.64 -24.94
N ARG A 97 24.51 -19.58 -25.87
CA ARG A 97 25.46 -19.39 -26.99
C ARG A 97 25.12 -18.16 -27.83
N ALA A 98 23.84 -17.97 -28.14
CA ALA A 98 23.41 -16.80 -28.90
C ALA A 98 23.68 -15.50 -28.13
N ALA A 99 23.39 -15.46 -26.83
CA ALA A 99 23.60 -14.31 -25.98
C ALA A 99 25.08 -13.96 -25.82
N PHE A 100 25.92 -14.94 -25.46
CA PHE A 100 27.36 -14.73 -25.28
C PHE A 100 28.07 -14.32 -26.56
N LYS A 101 27.60 -14.77 -27.73
CA LYS A 101 28.12 -14.32 -29.03
C LYS A 101 27.87 -12.82 -29.30
N ARG A 102 26.86 -12.22 -28.67
CA ARG A 102 26.49 -10.82 -28.86
C ARG A 102 27.09 -9.88 -27.80
N LEU A 103 27.63 -10.44 -26.72
CA LEU A 103 28.33 -9.69 -25.68
C LEU A 103 29.83 -9.57 -26.01
N PRO A 104 30.48 -8.47 -25.61
CA PRO A 104 31.94 -8.36 -25.67
C PRO A 104 32.60 -9.50 -24.87
N GLU A 105 33.81 -9.90 -25.27
CA GLU A 105 34.53 -11.00 -24.61
C GLU A 105 35.00 -10.61 -23.20
N GLU A 106 35.29 -9.32 -23.00
CA GLU A 106 35.63 -8.72 -21.72
C GLU A 106 34.39 -8.62 -20.84
N GLY A 107 34.43 -9.28 -19.67
CA GLY A 107 33.31 -9.24 -18.71
C GLY A 107 32.14 -10.16 -19.04
N ARG A 108 32.37 -11.27 -19.76
CA ARG A 108 31.32 -12.28 -19.99
C ARG A 108 30.80 -12.84 -18.66
N PRO A 109 29.50 -12.70 -18.37
CA PRO A 109 28.93 -13.15 -17.11
C PRO A 109 28.89 -14.69 -17.01
N ALA A 110 28.80 -15.18 -15.77
CA ALA A 110 28.87 -16.61 -15.48
C ALA A 110 27.54 -17.33 -15.74
N THR A 111 26.42 -16.61 -15.61
CA THR A 111 25.08 -17.18 -15.76
C THR A 111 24.34 -16.63 -16.98
N LEU A 112 23.40 -17.41 -17.51
CA LEU A 112 22.51 -16.95 -18.59
C LEU A 112 21.67 -15.75 -18.13
N GLY A 113 21.18 -15.73 -16.90
CA GLY A 113 20.39 -14.62 -16.36
C GLY A 113 21.16 -13.30 -16.42
N GLU A 114 22.40 -13.30 -15.92
CA GLU A 114 23.30 -12.14 -16.01
C GLU A 114 23.63 -11.76 -17.47
N ALA A 115 23.85 -12.75 -18.35
CA ALA A 115 24.10 -12.48 -19.77
C ALA A 115 22.93 -11.76 -20.45
N LEU A 116 21.70 -12.14 -20.13
CA LEU A 116 20.51 -11.48 -20.65
C LEU A 116 20.40 -10.04 -20.12
N LEU A 117 20.63 -9.81 -18.83
CA LEU A 117 20.67 -8.44 -18.28
C LEU A 117 21.77 -7.59 -18.94
N LYS A 118 22.96 -8.15 -19.15
CA LYS A 118 24.05 -7.46 -19.85
C LYS A 118 23.72 -7.14 -21.31
N LEU A 119 22.92 -7.98 -21.97
CA LEU A 119 22.45 -7.70 -23.33
C LEU A 119 21.51 -6.50 -23.36
N GLU A 120 20.65 -6.34 -22.36
CA GLU A 120 19.83 -5.14 -22.25
C GLU A 120 20.70 -3.89 -22.18
N GLU A 121 21.69 -3.88 -21.28
CA GLU A 121 22.65 -2.78 -21.14
C GLU A 121 23.34 -2.48 -22.48
N THR A 122 23.89 -3.52 -23.14
CA THR A 122 24.58 -3.39 -24.44
C THR A 122 23.68 -2.78 -25.51
N VAL A 123 22.40 -3.14 -25.51
CA VAL A 123 21.42 -2.64 -26.48
C VAL A 123 21.05 -1.18 -26.21
N LEU A 124 21.03 -0.75 -24.95
CA LEU A 124 20.72 0.63 -24.54
C LEU A 124 21.94 1.56 -24.69
N GLU A 125 23.15 1.05 -24.40
CA GLU A 125 24.44 1.71 -24.59
C GLU A 125 24.77 1.94 -26.06
N ALA A 126 24.38 1.01 -26.94
CA ALA A 126 24.53 1.18 -28.40
C ALA A 126 23.81 2.42 -28.96
N GLY A 127 23.06 3.15 -28.13
CA GLY A 127 22.52 4.45 -28.44
C GLY A 127 21.25 4.39 -29.31
N PRO A 128 20.57 5.53 -29.46
CA PRO A 128 19.34 5.61 -30.24
C PRO A 128 19.64 5.41 -31.72
N LEU A 129 18.75 4.67 -32.42
CA LEU A 129 18.75 4.70 -33.89
C LEU A 129 18.18 6.02 -34.40
N LEU A 130 17.36 6.70 -33.59
CA LEU A 130 16.58 7.87 -33.98
C LEU A 130 16.97 9.13 -33.19
N GLY A 131 18.20 9.61 -33.43
CA GLY A 131 18.55 11.04 -33.36
C GLY A 131 18.39 11.81 -32.04
N ARG A 132 18.69 13.11 -32.11
CA ARG A 132 18.91 14.06 -30.98
C ARG A 132 17.65 14.48 -30.20
N HIS A 133 16.47 13.91 -30.49
CA HIS A 133 15.22 14.34 -29.86
C HIS A 133 14.96 13.63 -28.53
N ILE A 134 14.88 14.42 -27.44
CA ILE A 134 14.73 13.94 -26.05
C ILE A 134 13.54 12.97 -25.90
N TRP A 135 12.42 13.22 -26.59
CA TRP A 135 11.25 12.34 -26.52
C TRP A 135 11.47 10.97 -27.17
N ALA A 136 12.11 10.93 -28.34
CA ALA A 136 12.43 9.67 -29.00
C ALA A 136 13.37 8.82 -28.13
N ARG A 137 14.35 9.46 -27.50
CA ARG A 137 15.22 8.81 -26.51
C ARG A 137 14.45 8.28 -25.30
N ALA A 138 13.48 9.04 -24.79
CA ALA A 138 12.62 8.59 -23.71
C ALA A 138 11.84 7.32 -24.08
N VAL A 139 11.28 7.25 -25.30
CA VAL A 139 10.54 6.07 -25.78
C VAL A 139 11.42 4.82 -25.87
N GLU A 140 12.68 4.97 -26.24
CA GLU A 140 13.63 3.86 -26.26
C GLU A 140 14.05 3.39 -24.86
N LEU A 141 14.28 4.34 -23.94
CA LEU A 141 14.67 4.02 -22.56
C LEU A 141 13.52 3.44 -21.73
N LEU A 142 12.29 3.82 -22.07
CA LEU A 142 11.04 3.37 -21.44
C LEU A 142 10.14 2.69 -22.47
N PRO A 143 10.47 1.45 -22.87
CA PRO A 143 9.61 0.66 -23.72
C PRO A 143 8.32 0.30 -22.97
N ARG A 144 7.20 0.30 -23.68
CA ARG A 144 5.84 0.19 -23.08
C ARG A 144 5.63 -1.08 -22.25
N ASN A 145 6.37 -2.13 -22.56
CA ASN A 145 6.23 -3.47 -22.00
C ASN A 145 7.10 -3.72 -20.74
N LEU A 146 7.80 -2.71 -20.20
CA LEU A 146 8.56 -2.91 -18.97
C LEU A 146 7.65 -3.39 -17.81
N PRO A 147 8.07 -4.42 -17.05
CA PRO A 147 7.27 -4.92 -15.93
C PRO A 147 7.05 -3.84 -14.86
N GLU A 148 8.04 -2.98 -14.61
CA GLU A 148 7.92 -1.86 -13.67
C GLU A 148 6.91 -0.82 -14.17
N LEU A 149 6.83 -0.56 -15.48
CA LEU A 149 5.78 0.32 -16.03
C LEU A 149 4.39 -0.27 -15.84
N ARG A 150 4.21 -1.58 -16.07
CA ARG A 150 2.92 -2.23 -15.84
C ARG A 150 2.50 -2.17 -14.38
N ALA A 151 3.43 -2.46 -13.46
CA ALA A 151 3.18 -2.35 -12.02
C ALA A 151 2.79 -0.92 -11.61
N ALA A 152 3.51 0.08 -12.10
CA ALA A 152 3.19 1.48 -11.83
C ALA A 152 1.84 1.90 -12.43
N CYS A 153 1.48 1.40 -13.62
CA CYS A 153 0.19 1.68 -14.25
C CYS A 153 -0.97 1.01 -13.51
N ALA A 154 -0.82 -0.25 -13.12
CA ALA A 154 -1.85 -0.96 -12.34
C ALA A 154 -2.14 -0.25 -11.01
N ALA A 155 -1.11 0.24 -10.32
CA ALA A 155 -1.29 1.07 -9.14
C ALA A 155 -1.94 2.44 -9.45
N ALA A 156 -1.55 3.06 -10.57
CA ALA A 156 -2.12 4.33 -11.00
C ALA A 156 -3.60 4.25 -11.36
N GLU A 157 -4.07 3.12 -11.91
CA GLU A 157 -5.49 2.87 -12.17
C GLU A 157 -6.31 2.89 -10.87
N VAL A 158 -5.78 2.31 -9.78
CA VAL A 158 -6.41 2.38 -8.45
C VAL A 158 -6.47 3.83 -7.96
N PHE A 159 -5.37 4.57 -8.07
CA PHE A 159 -5.32 5.98 -7.66
C PHE A 159 -6.27 6.85 -8.48
N GLU A 160 -6.31 6.67 -9.80
CA GLU A 160 -7.25 7.37 -10.68
C GLU A 160 -8.69 7.05 -10.30
N HIS A 161 -9.03 5.78 -10.14
CA HIS A 161 -10.39 5.36 -9.79
C HIS A 161 -10.90 6.05 -8.52
N VAL A 162 -10.06 6.08 -7.49
CA VAL A 162 -10.42 6.69 -6.21
C VAL A 162 -10.43 8.22 -6.27
N PHE A 163 -9.35 8.82 -6.77
CA PHE A 163 -9.08 10.26 -6.63
C PHE A 163 -9.46 11.11 -7.84
N LYS A 164 -9.93 10.53 -8.94
CA LYS A 164 -10.54 11.32 -10.03
C LYS A 164 -11.88 11.92 -9.61
N ARG A 165 -12.56 11.27 -8.66
CA ARG A 165 -13.83 11.72 -8.10
C ARG A 165 -13.63 12.98 -7.24
N PRO A 166 -14.58 13.92 -7.24
CA PRO A 166 -14.58 15.01 -6.27
C PRO A 166 -14.75 14.43 -4.86
N ALA A 167 -13.92 14.88 -3.91
CA ALA A 167 -14.01 14.42 -2.53
C ALA A 167 -15.22 15.08 -1.84
N PRO A 168 -16.19 14.32 -1.31
CA PRO A 168 -17.27 14.89 -0.51
C PRO A 168 -16.69 15.54 0.75
N GLN A 169 -17.25 16.68 1.17
CA GLN A 169 -16.81 17.36 2.38
C GLN A 169 -17.17 16.50 3.60
N GLY A 170 -16.21 16.28 4.49
CA GLY A 170 -16.45 15.64 5.79
C GLY A 170 -16.52 14.11 5.76
N VAL A 171 -16.51 13.44 4.61
CA VAL A 171 -16.51 11.97 4.46
C VAL A 171 -15.20 11.52 3.80
N LEU A 172 -14.76 10.29 4.08
CA LEU A 172 -13.60 9.71 3.39
C LEU A 172 -13.86 9.61 1.87
N PRO A 173 -12.86 9.89 1.02
CA PRO A 173 -13.03 9.81 -0.43
C PRO A 173 -12.97 8.38 -0.98
N PHE A 174 -12.93 7.37 -0.10
CA PHE A 174 -12.82 5.96 -0.45
C PHE A 174 -13.59 5.05 0.50
N THR A 175 -14.04 3.91 -0.03
CA THR A 175 -14.65 2.81 0.74
C THR A 175 -13.59 1.93 1.42
N VAL A 176 -14.04 0.95 2.23
CA VAL A 176 -13.13 -0.05 2.84
C VAL A 176 -12.40 -0.88 1.78
N GLU A 177 -13.11 -1.30 0.72
CA GLU A 177 -12.54 -2.08 -0.38
C GLU A 177 -11.50 -1.26 -1.15
N GLU A 178 -11.80 0.02 -1.40
CA GLU A 178 -10.87 0.95 -2.05
C GLU A 178 -9.66 1.24 -1.16
N ALA A 179 -9.83 1.36 0.16
CA ALA A 179 -8.73 1.50 1.11
C ALA A 179 -7.79 0.30 1.09
N GLN A 180 -8.32 -0.93 0.99
CA GLN A 180 -7.50 -2.14 0.83
C GLN A 180 -6.77 -2.18 -0.51
N ALA A 181 -7.41 -1.72 -1.59
CA ALA A 181 -6.76 -1.58 -2.88
C ALA A 181 -5.62 -0.55 -2.84
N LEU A 182 -5.83 0.61 -2.19
CA LEU A 182 -4.82 1.63 -1.96
C LEU A 182 -3.65 1.12 -1.12
N GLN A 183 -3.93 0.36 -0.05
CA GLN A 183 -2.91 -0.25 0.81
C GLN A 183 -1.93 -1.10 0.00
N ARG A 184 -2.41 -1.86 -0.99
CA ARG A 184 -1.56 -2.66 -1.89
C ARG A 184 -0.89 -1.81 -2.98
N ALA A 185 -1.59 -0.82 -3.51
CA ALA A 185 -1.12 -0.01 -4.65
C ALA A 185 0.00 0.97 -4.27
N LEU A 186 -0.03 1.55 -3.06
CA LEU A 186 0.97 2.52 -2.60
C LEU A 186 2.43 2.01 -2.64
N PRO A 187 2.79 0.91 -1.94
CA PRO A 187 4.15 0.40 -1.95
C PRO A 187 4.57 -0.13 -3.34
N LEU A 188 3.61 -0.68 -4.11
CA LEU A 188 3.84 -1.13 -5.48
C LEU A 188 4.25 0.03 -6.40
N ALA A 189 3.49 1.14 -6.35
CA ALA A 189 3.78 2.34 -7.13
C ALA A 189 5.13 2.95 -6.75
N GLU A 190 5.44 3.04 -5.45
CA GLU A 190 6.70 3.59 -4.96
C GLU A 190 7.89 2.78 -5.48
N THR A 191 7.86 1.46 -5.29
CA THR A 191 8.93 0.56 -5.74
C THR A 191 9.09 0.60 -7.26
N ALA A 192 7.99 0.54 -8.00
CA ALA A 192 8.00 0.53 -9.45
C ALA A 192 8.49 1.86 -10.04
N LEU A 193 7.97 3.00 -9.55
CA LEU A 193 8.42 4.32 -10.00
C LEU A 193 9.90 4.54 -9.64
N ALA A 194 10.35 4.17 -8.45
CA ALA A 194 11.76 4.27 -8.06
C ALA A 194 12.67 3.43 -8.97
N ALA A 195 12.24 2.23 -9.38
CA ALA A 195 12.99 1.42 -10.34
C ALA A 195 13.06 2.09 -11.73
N LEU A 196 11.96 2.69 -12.22
CA LEU A 196 11.93 3.39 -13.50
C LEU A 196 12.80 4.65 -13.50
N TRP A 197 12.78 5.43 -12.41
CA TRP A 197 13.65 6.60 -12.29
C TRP A 197 15.13 6.21 -12.19
N ARG A 198 15.47 5.14 -11.45
CA ARG A 198 16.84 4.60 -11.41
C ARG A 198 17.31 4.10 -12.77
N ARG A 199 16.42 3.44 -13.53
CA ARG A 199 16.71 3.04 -14.91
C ARG A 199 17.03 4.26 -15.78
N LEU A 200 16.23 5.32 -15.69
CA LEU A 200 16.52 6.56 -16.41
C LEU A 200 17.85 7.16 -15.98
N GLU A 201 18.12 7.27 -14.68
CA GLU A 201 19.42 7.76 -14.17
C GLU A 201 20.61 6.97 -14.71
N HIS A 202 20.49 5.65 -14.81
CA HIS A 202 21.56 4.79 -15.27
C HIS A 202 21.84 4.96 -16.78
N PHE A 203 20.79 5.07 -17.61
CA PHE A 203 20.94 5.11 -19.08
C PHE A 203 20.89 6.53 -19.70
N ASP A 204 20.46 7.54 -18.96
CA ASP A 204 20.47 8.95 -19.33
C ASP A 204 21.74 9.63 -18.81
N THR A 205 22.87 9.38 -19.48
CA THR A 205 24.21 9.85 -19.06
C THR A 205 24.32 11.37 -18.91
N ARG A 206 23.41 12.15 -19.52
CA ARG A 206 23.35 13.63 -19.41
C ARG A 206 22.23 14.14 -18.50
N GLY A 207 21.39 13.26 -17.95
CA GLY A 207 20.23 13.61 -17.12
C GLY A 207 19.13 14.41 -17.84
N GLN A 208 19.20 14.54 -19.16
CA GLN A 208 18.30 15.40 -19.94
C GLN A 208 16.89 14.81 -20.06
N VAL A 209 16.78 13.50 -20.26
CA VAL A 209 15.50 12.80 -20.35
C VAL A 209 14.80 12.78 -19.01
N LYS A 210 15.53 12.45 -17.93
CA LYS A 210 14.99 12.44 -16.57
C LYS A 210 14.44 13.82 -16.19
N GLY A 211 15.25 14.87 -16.32
CA GLY A 211 14.83 16.24 -16.00
C GLY A 211 13.64 16.69 -16.87
N PHE A 212 13.66 16.36 -18.16
CA PHE A 212 12.56 16.65 -19.08
C PHE A 212 11.23 15.98 -18.66
N LEU A 213 11.27 14.73 -18.20
CA LEU A 213 10.08 14.00 -17.75
C LEU A 213 9.62 14.47 -16.38
N GLN A 214 10.52 14.67 -15.42
CA GLN A 214 10.19 15.18 -14.07
C GLN A 214 9.45 16.53 -14.14
N ALA A 215 9.89 17.44 -15.00
CA ALA A 215 9.22 18.73 -15.23
C ALA A 215 7.77 18.61 -15.77
N ARG A 216 7.37 17.43 -16.23
CA ARG A 216 6.03 17.15 -16.78
C ARG A 216 5.15 16.31 -15.85
N VAL A 217 5.69 15.74 -14.77
CA VAL A 217 4.93 14.87 -13.84
C VAL A 217 3.73 15.58 -13.22
N SER A 218 3.81 16.89 -12.99
CA SER A 218 2.72 17.69 -12.41
C SER A 218 1.58 17.98 -13.39
N ARG A 219 1.74 17.69 -14.69
CA ARG A 219 0.73 17.98 -15.70
C ARG A 219 -0.31 16.86 -15.73
N ALA A 220 -1.58 17.24 -15.56
CA ALA A 220 -2.69 16.31 -15.62
C ALA A 220 -2.73 15.56 -16.97
N PRO A 221 -2.86 14.23 -16.99
CA PRO A 221 -2.97 13.46 -18.20
C PRO A 221 -4.28 13.80 -18.92
N GLN A 222 -4.17 14.30 -20.15
CA GLN A 222 -5.32 14.72 -20.97
C GLN A 222 -5.83 13.62 -21.90
N ARG A 223 -5.01 12.61 -22.18
CA ARG A 223 -5.28 11.55 -23.16
C ARG A 223 -4.77 10.23 -22.61
N ALA A 224 -5.36 9.14 -23.08
CA ALA A 224 -4.88 7.79 -22.78
C ALA A 224 -3.42 7.65 -23.23
N PRO A 225 -2.52 7.15 -22.35
CA PRO A 225 -1.10 7.02 -22.64
C PRO A 225 -0.86 5.98 -23.75
N ARG A 226 -0.05 6.36 -24.76
CA ARG A 226 0.26 5.54 -25.93
C ARG A 226 1.68 5.01 -25.93
N SER A 227 2.59 5.70 -25.24
CA SER A 227 4.01 5.37 -25.13
C SER A 227 4.46 5.13 -23.69
N GLY A 228 5.60 4.46 -23.48
CA GLY A 228 6.13 4.21 -22.14
C GLY A 228 6.46 5.48 -21.33
N PRO A 229 7.00 6.57 -21.92
CA PRO A 229 7.12 7.85 -21.23
C PRO A 229 5.78 8.43 -20.78
N GLU A 230 4.73 8.32 -21.59
CA GLU A 230 3.38 8.77 -21.21
C GLU A 230 2.81 7.92 -20.08
N LEU A 231 3.07 6.59 -20.07
CA LEU A 231 2.69 5.70 -18.97
C LEU A 231 3.40 6.08 -17.67
N LEU A 232 4.71 6.38 -17.72
CA LEU A 232 5.46 6.87 -16.56
C LEU A 232 4.87 8.17 -16.02
N LEU A 233 4.60 9.14 -16.90
CA LEU A 233 4.02 10.43 -16.51
C LEU A 233 2.62 10.26 -15.90
N HIS A 234 1.79 9.40 -16.49
CA HIS A 234 0.47 9.07 -15.96
C HIS A 234 0.55 8.49 -14.54
N ALA A 235 1.42 7.49 -14.34
CA ALA A 235 1.57 6.84 -13.05
C ALA A 235 2.16 7.77 -11.99
N ALA A 236 3.18 8.56 -12.35
CA ALA A 236 3.79 9.51 -11.44
C ALA A 236 2.83 10.64 -11.03
N PHE A 237 2.03 11.15 -11.98
CA PHE A 237 1.00 12.16 -11.71
C PHE A 237 -0.02 11.63 -10.69
N TRP A 238 -0.64 10.47 -10.96
CA TRP A 238 -1.67 9.92 -10.10
C TRP A 238 -1.16 9.51 -8.73
N ARG A 239 0.09 9.00 -8.64
CA ARG A 239 0.74 8.78 -7.34
C ARG A 239 0.87 10.09 -6.56
N GLY A 240 1.28 11.18 -7.22
CA GLY A 240 1.40 12.50 -6.59
C GLY A 240 0.07 13.03 -6.07
N VAL A 241 -0.99 12.94 -6.90
CA VAL A 241 -2.36 13.32 -6.50
C VAL A 241 -2.88 12.49 -5.34
N ALA A 242 -2.73 11.16 -5.42
CA ALA A 242 -3.13 10.26 -4.35
C ALA A 242 -2.44 10.62 -3.04
N TRP A 243 -1.12 10.81 -3.08
CA TRP A 243 -0.34 11.12 -1.89
C TRP A 243 -0.73 12.45 -1.25
N ALA A 244 -0.91 13.51 -2.05
CA ALA A 244 -1.34 14.80 -1.54
C ALA A 244 -2.73 14.73 -0.89
N ARG A 245 -3.68 14.03 -1.52
CA ARG A 245 -5.04 13.87 -0.97
C ARG A 245 -5.08 12.98 0.27
N LEU A 246 -4.31 11.90 0.28
CA LEU A 246 -4.21 11.00 1.43
C LEU A 246 -3.61 11.73 2.65
N ARG A 247 -2.55 12.52 2.45
CA ARG A 247 -1.98 13.35 3.52
C ARG A 247 -3.02 14.33 4.07
N ALA A 248 -3.73 15.06 3.22
CA ALA A 248 -4.76 16.00 3.65
C ALA A 248 -5.90 15.30 4.44
N VAL A 249 -6.31 14.10 4.01
CA VAL A 249 -7.31 13.30 4.72
C VAL A 249 -6.78 12.85 6.08
N LEU A 250 -5.56 12.32 6.14
CA LEU A 250 -4.96 11.83 7.38
C LEU A 250 -4.73 12.96 8.39
N GLU A 251 -4.21 14.09 7.93
CA GLU A 251 -4.03 15.30 8.74
C GLU A 251 -5.37 15.73 9.35
N ALA A 252 -6.42 15.87 8.55
CA ALA A 252 -7.76 16.24 9.03
C ALA A 252 -8.41 15.23 9.99
N ARG A 253 -7.89 14.00 10.10
CA ARG A 253 -8.47 12.92 10.92
C ARG A 253 -7.63 12.56 12.13
N LEU A 254 -6.32 12.78 12.06
CA LEU A 254 -5.34 12.30 13.03
C LEU A 254 -4.55 13.44 13.68
N GLU A 255 -4.78 14.70 13.29
CA GLU A 255 -4.20 15.84 14.00
C GLU A 255 -4.46 15.73 15.52
N PRO A 256 -3.43 15.86 16.36
CA PRO A 256 -2.09 16.39 16.06
C PRO A 256 -0.99 15.34 15.79
N VAL A 257 -1.34 14.07 15.62
CA VAL A 257 -0.38 12.99 15.33
C VAL A 257 -0.11 12.95 13.83
N VAL A 258 1.17 12.99 13.44
CA VAL A 258 1.58 13.01 12.04
C VAL A 258 2.03 11.61 11.61
N PRO A 259 1.29 10.93 10.70
CA PRO A 259 1.73 9.64 10.16
C PRO A 259 2.98 9.76 9.31
N THR A 260 3.88 8.79 9.43
CA THR A 260 5.00 8.63 8.49
C THR A 260 4.52 7.95 7.20
N ASP A 261 5.29 8.09 6.12
CA ASP A 261 4.93 7.55 4.81
C ASP A 261 4.71 6.01 4.84
N ALA A 262 5.45 5.29 5.69
CA ALA A 262 5.32 3.84 5.86
C ALA A 262 4.05 3.41 6.62
N GLU A 263 3.49 4.30 7.45
CA GLU A 263 2.32 4.01 8.29
C GLU A 263 1.01 4.22 7.55
N VAL A 264 1.02 5.11 6.54
CA VAL A 264 -0.15 5.49 5.74
C VAL A 264 -0.95 4.28 5.26
N PRO A 265 -0.38 3.25 4.59
CA PRO A 265 -1.16 2.15 4.04
C PRO A 265 -2.01 1.40 5.08
N ALA A 266 -1.48 1.19 6.29
CA ALA A 266 -2.19 0.51 7.37
C ALA A 266 -3.31 1.39 7.97
N LEU A 267 -3.09 2.70 8.05
CA LEU A 267 -4.07 3.65 8.58
C LEU A 267 -5.31 3.81 7.69
N LEU A 268 -5.16 3.70 6.35
CA LEU A 268 -6.29 3.87 5.42
C LEU A 268 -7.41 2.86 5.67
N VAL A 269 -7.05 1.58 5.80
CA VAL A 269 -8.02 0.48 5.98
C VAL A 269 -8.73 0.62 7.32
N TRP A 270 -7.98 0.97 8.37
CA TRP A 270 -8.56 1.20 9.70
C TRP A 270 -9.52 2.39 9.71
N LEU A 271 -9.14 3.54 9.15
CA LEU A 271 -10.00 4.72 9.06
C LEU A 271 -11.28 4.44 8.27
N ALA A 272 -11.16 3.78 7.11
CA ALA A 272 -12.33 3.41 6.31
C ALA A 272 -13.26 2.45 7.05
N THR A 273 -12.71 1.46 7.76
CA THR A 273 -13.51 0.50 8.54
C THR A 273 -14.21 1.19 9.71
N ARG A 274 -13.55 2.17 10.33
CA ARG A 274 -14.12 2.94 11.44
C ARG A 274 -15.24 3.86 10.96
N GLU A 275 -15.03 4.62 9.88
CA GLU A 275 -16.05 5.57 9.38
C GLU A 275 -17.20 4.87 8.66
N GLY A 276 -16.95 3.77 7.94
CA GLY A 276 -18.02 2.97 7.31
C GLY A 276 -18.98 2.32 8.30
N ARG A 277 -18.63 2.22 9.58
CA ARG A 277 -19.53 1.76 10.66
C ARG A 277 -20.34 2.90 11.30
N LEU A 278 -19.96 4.15 11.05
CA LEU A 278 -20.65 5.34 11.57
C LEU A 278 -21.76 5.83 10.63
N GLU A 279 -21.76 5.41 9.36
CA GLU A 279 -22.89 5.68 8.47
C GLU A 279 -24.04 4.71 8.78
N PRO A 280 -25.25 5.20 9.13
CA PRO A 280 -26.41 4.33 9.27
C PRO A 280 -26.77 3.74 7.89
N PRO A 281 -27.27 2.49 7.84
CA PRO A 281 -27.76 1.89 6.61
C PRO A 281 -29.00 2.67 6.13
N GLY A 282 -28.81 3.68 5.28
CA GLY A 282 -29.90 4.51 4.78
C GLY A 282 -29.53 5.71 3.91
N ALA A 283 -28.25 6.08 3.77
CA ALA A 283 -27.85 7.20 2.92
C ALA A 283 -27.59 6.83 1.43
N GLY A 284 -27.76 5.55 1.06
CA GLY A 284 -27.60 5.07 -0.31
C GLY A 284 -28.81 4.26 -0.76
N THR A 285 -29.28 4.51 -1.99
CA THR A 285 -30.42 3.88 -2.69
C THR A 285 -31.81 4.15 -2.10
N GLY A 286 -32.48 5.17 -2.65
CA GLY A 286 -33.93 5.30 -2.50
C GLY A 286 -34.65 4.23 -3.31
N LEU A 287 -35.56 3.51 -2.65
CA LEU A 287 -36.78 2.87 -3.16
C LEU A 287 -37.66 2.47 -1.94
N PRO A 288 -38.98 2.34 -2.07
CA PRO A 288 -39.93 2.79 -1.07
C PRO A 288 -40.27 1.77 0.02
N VAL A 289 -40.62 2.33 1.17
CA VAL A 289 -41.28 1.72 2.34
C VAL A 289 -42.58 1.02 1.95
N PRO A 290 -42.90 -0.11 2.61
CA PRO A 290 -44.28 -0.40 2.97
C PRO A 290 -44.45 -0.40 4.49
N GLU A 291 -45.63 0.08 4.85
CA GLU A 291 -46.13 0.46 6.16
C GLU A 291 -46.11 -0.67 7.19
N SER A 292 -45.84 -0.32 8.45
CA SER A 292 -46.23 -1.11 9.63
C SER A 292 -47.63 -0.70 10.08
N PRO A 293 -48.35 -1.59 10.78
CA PRO A 293 -48.95 -1.13 12.05
C PRO A 293 -49.00 -2.18 13.19
N GLY A 294 -48.83 -1.69 14.42
CA GLY A 294 -49.29 -2.31 15.69
C GLY A 294 -48.23 -2.26 16.81
N LEU A 295 -48.19 -1.26 17.71
CA LEU A 295 -48.89 -1.15 19.03
C LEU A 295 -48.81 -2.44 19.87
N ALA A 296 -48.36 -2.52 21.14
CA ALA A 296 -47.99 -1.57 22.21
C ALA A 296 -47.27 -2.35 23.37
N PRO A 297 -46.71 -1.68 24.42
CA PRO A 297 -45.88 -2.24 25.52
C PRO A 297 -46.74 -2.50 26.81
N PRO A 298 -46.27 -2.61 28.10
CA PRO A 298 -44.92 -2.52 28.72
C PRO A 298 -44.62 -3.56 29.85
N GLY A 299 -43.41 -3.53 30.44
CA GLY A 299 -43.09 -4.27 31.68
C GLY A 299 -41.81 -3.80 32.38
N LYS A 300 -41.93 -3.48 33.68
CA LYS A 300 -41.00 -2.75 34.57
C LYS A 300 -39.74 -3.51 35.03
N ALA A 301 -38.70 -2.70 35.23
CA ALA A 301 -37.66 -2.63 36.28
C ALA A 301 -37.54 -3.72 37.37
N LEU A 302 -36.28 -4.06 37.70
CA LEU A 302 -35.62 -4.32 39.00
C LEU A 302 -34.12 -4.49 38.65
N GLY A 303 -33.14 -3.74 39.15
CA GLY A 303 -32.75 -3.51 40.55
C GLY A 303 -31.45 -4.28 40.81
N GLY A 304 -30.35 -3.60 41.18
CA GLY A 304 -29.12 -4.26 41.62
C GLY A 304 -27.85 -3.43 41.47
N ASP A 305 -27.43 -2.83 42.57
CA ASP A 305 -26.14 -2.17 42.79
C ASP A 305 -24.94 -3.14 42.82
N ASP A 306 -23.77 -2.53 42.64
CA ASP A 306 -22.45 -2.87 43.19
C ASP A 306 -21.48 -3.85 42.47
N ALA A 307 -20.26 -3.31 42.38
CA ALA A 307 -18.95 -3.98 42.36
C ALA A 307 -18.52 -4.71 41.08
N TRP A 308 -17.76 -4.01 40.22
CA TRP A 308 -16.84 -4.65 39.28
C TRP A 308 -15.44 -4.05 39.37
N ALA A 309 -14.65 -4.62 40.28
CA ALA A 309 -13.20 -4.62 40.21
C ALA A 309 -12.75 -5.73 39.26
N GLY A 310 -11.80 -5.42 38.38
CA GLY A 310 -11.02 -6.42 37.62
C GLY A 310 -11.58 -6.77 36.25
N TRP A 311 -11.02 -6.16 35.20
CA TRP A 311 -11.13 -6.68 33.84
C TRP A 311 -9.94 -7.62 33.58
N PRO A 312 -10.14 -8.86 33.09
CA PRO A 312 -9.05 -9.79 32.86
C PRO A 312 -8.34 -9.46 31.54
N ALA A 313 -7.01 -9.41 31.59
CA ALA A 313 -6.15 -9.41 30.42
C ALA A 313 -6.11 -10.82 29.82
N GLY A 314 -6.53 -10.97 28.56
CA GLY A 314 -6.50 -12.23 27.81
C GLY A 314 -5.87 -12.04 26.43
N HIS A 315 -4.95 -12.94 26.09
CA HIS A 315 -4.01 -12.87 24.97
C HIS A 315 -4.61 -13.12 23.56
N ALA A 316 -4.06 -12.37 22.59
CA ALA A 316 -3.73 -12.64 21.17
C ALA A 316 -4.54 -13.65 20.31
N SER A 317 -5.24 -13.16 19.28
CA SER A 317 -4.80 -13.09 17.85
C SER A 317 -6.00 -13.02 16.89
N ALA A 318 -5.79 -12.41 15.71
CA ALA A 318 -6.73 -12.15 14.60
C ALA A 318 -7.88 -11.16 14.92
N THR A 319 -7.79 -9.94 14.37
CA THR A 319 -8.81 -8.86 14.35
C THR A 319 -9.79 -8.91 15.54
N GLN A 320 -9.31 -8.60 16.75
CA GLN A 320 -10.15 -8.60 17.95
C GLN A 320 -11.28 -7.58 17.78
N LEU A 321 -12.47 -8.09 17.50
CA LEU A 321 -13.74 -7.41 17.74
C LEU A 321 -13.79 -7.11 19.23
N GLY A 322 -13.61 -5.83 19.60
CA GLY A 322 -14.02 -5.36 20.92
C GLY A 322 -15.53 -5.53 21.06
N LEU A 323 -15.98 -5.77 22.29
CA LEU A 323 -17.40 -5.98 22.64
C LEU A 323 -18.33 -4.82 22.21
N ASP A 324 -17.77 -3.69 21.74
CA ASP A 324 -18.48 -2.44 21.44
C ASP A 324 -18.55 -2.09 19.94
N GLY A 325 -18.22 -3.01 19.03
CA GLY A 325 -18.53 -2.87 17.60
C GLY A 325 -17.64 -1.92 16.78
N GLU A 326 -16.60 -1.31 17.33
CA GLU A 326 -15.67 -0.45 16.57
C GLU A 326 -14.29 -1.09 16.29
N ALA A 327 -13.68 -0.70 15.17
CA ALA A 327 -12.42 -1.25 14.68
C ALA A 327 -11.21 -0.72 15.49
N ARG A 328 -10.58 -1.61 16.27
CA ARG A 328 -9.27 -1.39 16.88
C ARG A 328 -8.17 -1.41 15.80
N LEU A 329 -7.19 -0.52 15.92
CA LEU A 329 -5.96 -0.51 15.13
C LEU A 329 -4.93 -1.45 15.77
N PRO A 330 -4.64 -2.63 15.18
CA PRO A 330 -3.58 -3.51 15.67
C PRO A 330 -2.19 -2.93 15.36
N ALA A 331 -1.20 -3.23 16.20
CA ALA A 331 0.20 -3.05 15.84
C ALA A 331 0.55 -3.85 14.58
N CYS A 332 1.49 -3.34 13.78
CA CYS A 332 1.94 -3.98 12.54
C CYS A 332 3.43 -3.71 12.29
N GLU A 333 3.95 -4.15 11.15
CA GLU A 333 5.35 -3.95 10.79
C GLU A 333 5.76 -2.46 10.74
N ALA A 334 4.81 -1.56 10.44
CA ALA A 334 5.09 -0.13 10.34
C ALA A 334 5.08 0.61 11.70
N PHE A 335 4.40 0.08 12.72
CA PHE A 335 4.29 0.74 14.02
C PHE A 335 3.91 -0.22 15.16
N GLY A 336 4.45 0.05 16.35
CA GLY A 336 4.17 -0.70 17.57
C GLY A 336 2.83 -0.35 18.23
N GLU A 337 2.54 -1.03 19.35
CA GLU A 337 1.28 -0.91 20.08
C GLU A 337 1.04 0.48 20.66
N GLY A 338 2.09 1.16 21.14
CA GLY A 338 2.01 2.52 21.68
C GLY A 338 1.59 3.54 20.61
N ARG A 339 2.26 3.50 19.46
CA ARG A 339 1.95 4.34 18.29
C ARG A 339 0.56 4.05 17.69
N ALA A 340 0.12 2.79 17.68
CA ALA A 340 -1.27 2.45 17.35
C ALA A 340 -2.28 3.12 18.31
N GLY A 341 -1.97 3.11 19.62
CA GLY A 341 -2.74 3.80 20.65
C GLY A 341 -2.80 5.31 20.44
N LEU A 342 -1.71 5.96 19.99
CA LEU A 342 -1.71 7.40 19.69
C LEU A 342 -2.66 7.75 18.54
N PHE A 343 -2.64 6.98 17.44
CA PHE A 343 -3.56 7.22 16.33
C PHE A 343 -5.01 7.06 16.75
N GLU A 344 -5.32 6.03 17.54
CA GLU A 344 -6.66 5.87 18.11
C GLU A 344 -7.03 7.06 19.00
N LEU A 345 -6.14 7.48 19.90
CA LEU A 345 -6.38 8.59 20.81
C LEU A 345 -6.68 9.88 20.06
N ALA A 346 -5.86 10.22 19.06
CA ALA A 346 -6.06 11.40 18.22
C ALA A 346 -7.39 11.34 17.46
N ALA A 347 -7.67 10.21 16.81
CA ALA A 347 -8.89 10.04 16.02
C ALA A 347 -10.17 10.09 16.88
N ARG A 348 -10.09 9.64 18.14
CA ARG A 348 -11.17 9.70 19.13
C ARG A 348 -11.36 11.12 19.67
N LEU A 349 -10.28 11.81 20.01
CA LEU A 349 -10.31 13.20 20.44
C LEU A 349 -10.87 14.11 19.34
N GLY A 350 -10.46 13.86 18.09
CA GLY A 350 -10.99 14.52 16.90
C GLY A 350 -12.46 14.20 16.61
N ALA A 351 -13.00 13.08 17.12
CA ALA A 351 -14.44 12.78 17.02
C ALA A 351 -15.24 13.46 18.14
N LEU A 352 -14.73 13.46 19.37
CA LEU A 352 -15.35 14.13 20.53
C LEU A 352 -15.49 15.65 20.38
N SER A 353 -14.62 16.23 19.58
CA SER A 353 -14.52 17.68 19.33
C SER A 353 -15.30 18.16 18.12
N ARG A 354 -15.73 17.25 17.25
CA ARG A 354 -16.64 17.56 16.14
C ARG A 354 -18.09 17.64 16.66
N GLU A 355 -18.98 18.20 15.84
CA GLU A 355 -20.41 18.33 16.16
C GLU A 355 -20.97 17.00 16.69
N ARG A 356 -21.74 17.06 17.79
CA ARG A 356 -22.35 15.88 18.42
C ARG A 356 -23.14 15.12 17.34
N PRO A 357 -22.91 13.81 17.17
CA PRO A 357 -23.66 13.06 16.18
C PRO A 357 -25.15 13.06 16.50
N VAL A 358 -25.95 13.10 15.44
CA VAL A 358 -27.41 13.05 15.54
C VAL A 358 -27.82 11.61 15.87
N GLY A 359 -28.32 11.36 17.07
CA GLY A 359 -28.79 10.04 17.52
C GLY A 359 -28.43 9.69 18.97
N THR A 360 -28.53 8.41 19.33
CA THR A 360 -28.16 7.88 20.65
C THR A 360 -26.63 7.89 20.80
N TRP A 361 -26.08 9.01 21.25
CA TRP A 361 -24.66 9.13 21.57
C TRP A 361 -24.40 8.76 23.02
N ASP A 362 -23.71 7.64 23.24
CA ASP A 362 -23.19 7.26 24.56
C ASP A 362 -21.86 7.97 24.81
N GLU A 363 -21.93 9.08 25.53
CA GLU A 363 -20.75 9.86 25.92
C GLU A 363 -19.83 9.09 26.87
N GLU A 364 -20.37 8.21 27.71
CA GLU A 364 -19.58 7.43 28.65
C GLU A 364 -18.74 6.39 27.91
N ALA A 365 -19.35 5.69 26.95
CA ALA A 365 -18.61 4.78 26.07
C ALA A 365 -17.54 5.51 25.25
N ALA A 366 -17.81 6.75 24.82
CA ALA A 366 -16.82 7.55 24.09
C ALA A 366 -15.59 7.91 24.95
N TRP A 367 -15.79 8.27 26.22
CA TRP A 367 -14.70 8.51 27.17
C TRP A 367 -13.94 7.23 27.53
N ALA A 368 -14.63 6.10 27.73
CA ALA A 368 -13.99 4.81 27.98
C ALA A 368 -13.06 4.39 26.83
N ARG A 369 -13.49 4.61 25.58
CA ARG A 369 -12.67 4.37 24.38
C ARG A 369 -11.44 5.30 24.33
N LEU A 370 -11.60 6.58 24.64
CA LEU A 370 -10.50 7.54 24.69
C LEU A 370 -9.46 7.11 25.75
N TRP A 371 -9.92 6.67 26.93
CA TRP A 371 -9.08 6.17 28.01
C TRP A 371 -8.30 4.92 27.61
N ASN A 372 -8.96 3.93 26.98
CA ASN A 372 -8.29 2.71 26.53
C ASN A 372 -7.19 3.01 25.50
N ALA A 373 -7.42 3.94 24.57
CA ALA A 373 -6.40 4.39 23.62
C ALA A 373 -5.22 5.08 24.33
N ALA A 374 -5.50 5.95 25.31
CA ALA A 374 -4.46 6.60 26.11
C ALA A 374 -3.63 5.60 26.93
N GLN A 375 -4.25 4.54 27.46
CA GLN A 375 -3.55 3.48 28.18
C GLN A 375 -2.60 2.69 27.26
N ARG A 376 -3.02 2.38 26.04
CA ARG A 376 -2.14 1.75 25.04
C ARG A 376 -0.95 2.64 24.68
N ALA A 377 -1.19 3.94 24.56
CA ALA A 377 -0.17 4.95 24.26
C ALA A 377 0.74 5.32 25.46
N ARG A 378 0.54 4.74 26.65
CA ARG A 378 1.19 5.19 27.90
C ARG A 378 2.72 5.17 27.85
N GLY A 379 3.30 4.16 27.19
CA GLY A 379 4.74 4.01 27.05
C GLY A 379 5.35 4.74 25.86
N GLU A 380 4.52 5.34 25.00
CA GLU A 380 4.99 6.04 23.80
C GLU A 380 5.59 7.41 24.17
N GLN A 381 6.59 7.84 23.41
CA GLN A 381 7.31 9.10 23.63
C GLN A 381 7.49 9.85 22.30
N GLY A 382 7.88 11.12 22.37
CA GLY A 382 8.19 11.95 21.19
C GLY A 382 7.23 13.12 20.99
N GLU A 383 7.42 13.84 19.88
CA GLU A 383 6.71 15.09 19.60
C GLU A 383 5.18 14.90 19.49
N ASP A 384 4.72 13.81 18.87
CA ASP A 384 3.29 13.49 18.75
C ASP A 384 2.61 13.37 20.11
N VAL A 385 3.29 12.78 21.10
CA VAL A 385 2.79 12.65 22.48
C VAL A 385 2.66 14.01 23.13
N THR A 386 3.68 14.87 22.98
CA THR A 386 3.66 16.24 23.50
C THR A 386 2.51 17.03 22.89
N ARG A 387 2.36 17.01 21.56
CA ARG A 387 1.25 17.68 20.88
C ARG A 387 -0.13 17.20 21.36
N LEU A 388 -0.30 15.89 21.58
CA LEU A 388 -1.54 15.34 22.14
C LEU A 388 -1.80 15.78 23.58
N ARG A 389 -0.76 15.82 24.43
CA ARG A 389 -0.87 16.34 25.81
C ARG A 389 -1.32 17.79 25.80
N ASP A 390 -0.69 18.64 24.98
CA ASP A 390 -1.03 20.05 24.87
C ASP A 390 -2.45 20.26 24.34
N THR A 391 -2.88 19.42 23.39
CA THR A 391 -4.25 19.43 22.88
C THR A 391 -5.27 19.06 23.97
N LEU A 392 -4.99 18.04 24.78
CA LEU A 392 -5.85 17.66 25.91
C LEU A 392 -5.89 18.73 27.00
N ARG A 393 -4.76 19.39 27.30
CA ARG A 393 -4.72 20.53 28.22
C ARG A 393 -5.57 21.68 27.73
N LEU A 394 -5.43 22.05 26.45
CA LEU A 394 -6.24 23.08 25.82
C LEU A 394 -7.73 22.72 25.89
N PHE A 395 -8.10 21.47 25.63
CA PHE A 395 -9.47 20.99 25.79
C PHE A 395 -10.00 21.20 27.22
N ILE A 396 -9.21 20.84 28.24
CA ILE A 396 -9.58 21.00 29.66
C ILE A 396 -9.80 22.48 29.99
N LEU A 397 -8.88 23.36 29.57
CA LEU A 397 -8.94 24.79 29.81
C LEU A 397 -10.18 25.43 29.16
N LEU A 398 -10.43 25.13 27.88
CA LEU A 398 -11.58 25.69 27.15
C LEU A 398 -12.92 25.21 27.72
N ARG A 399 -13.01 23.97 28.20
CA ARG A 399 -14.20 23.48 28.91
C ARG A 399 -14.40 24.13 30.27
N GLY A 400 -13.32 24.44 30.99
CA GLY A 400 -13.38 25.13 32.28
C GLY A 400 -13.87 26.58 32.20
N GLN A 401 -13.76 27.22 31.04
CA GLN A 401 -14.15 28.62 30.83
C GLN A 401 -15.60 28.83 30.35
N GLY A 402 -16.39 27.76 30.18
CA GLY A 402 -17.79 27.83 29.76
C GLY A 402 -18.02 28.36 28.33
N GLN A 403 -16.96 28.71 27.60
CA GLN A 403 -17.01 29.12 26.20
C GLN A 403 -16.51 27.96 25.34
N THR A 404 -17.38 27.38 24.52
CA THR A 404 -16.88 26.57 23.41
C THR A 404 -17.78 26.71 22.19
N PRO A 405 -17.32 27.35 21.09
CA PRO A 405 -17.88 27.07 19.78
C PRO A 405 -17.59 25.61 19.40
N ALA A 406 -18.49 24.98 18.64
CA ALA A 406 -18.50 23.55 18.31
C ALA A 406 -17.30 23.00 17.51
N ARG A 407 -16.23 23.78 17.32
CA ARG A 407 -15.05 23.42 16.52
C ARG A 407 -13.79 23.84 17.27
N LEU A 408 -13.26 22.93 18.08
CA LEU A 408 -11.97 23.12 18.77
C LEU A 408 -10.76 23.10 17.80
N PHE A 409 -10.98 22.71 16.54
CA PHE A 409 -9.92 22.37 15.58
C PHE A 409 -10.05 23.09 14.22
N SER A 410 -10.52 24.34 14.20
CA SER A 410 -10.34 25.19 13.00
C SER A 410 -9.12 26.10 13.20
N PRO A 411 -8.08 26.00 12.35
CA PRO A 411 -6.87 26.82 12.47
C PRO A 411 -7.12 28.32 12.28
N GLU A 412 -8.28 28.72 11.73
CA GLU A 412 -8.54 30.12 11.38
C GLU A 412 -9.10 31.00 12.52
N ARG A 413 -9.44 30.47 13.71
CA ARG A 413 -10.10 31.30 14.76
C ARG A 413 -9.68 31.12 16.22
N ALA A 414 -8.76 30.22 16.55
CA ALA A 414 -8.26 30.14 17.92
C ALA A 414 -7.17 31.19 18.17
N ARG A 415 -7.56 32.45 18.43
CA ARG A 415 -6.68 33.31 19.24
C ARG A 415 -6.59 32.63 20.60
N VAL A 416 -5.45 32.02 20.89
CA VAL A 416 -5.10 31.51 22.22
C VAL A 416 -5.30 32.67 23.19
N PRO A 417 -6.28 32.63 24.11
CA PRO A 417 -6.29 33.56 25.21
C PRO A 417 -4.98 33.34 25.95
N THR A 418 -4.19 34.39 26.16
CA THR A 418 -3.01 34.35 27.04
C THR A 418 -3.45 33.72 28.36
N ALA A 419 -3.04 32.48 28.59
CA ALA A 419 -3.44 31.70 29.73
C ALA A 419 -3.01 32.41 31.01
N ASP A 420 -3.94 32.67 31.92
CA ASP A 420 -3.58 32.98 33.30
C ASP A 420 -2.82 31.77 33.86
N ALA A 421 -1.55 31.99 34.21
CA ALA A 421 -0.57 30.97 34.63
C ALA A 421 -1.01 30.13 35.85
N GLY A 422 -2.14 30.44 36.50
CA GLY A 422 -2.69 29.69 37.62
C GLY A 422 -3.57 28.48 37.24
N ALA A 423 -4.11 28.42 36.02
CA ALA A 423 -5.02 27.34 35.61
C ALA A 423 -4.28 26.05 35.18
N ASP A 424 -3.00 26.15 34.82
CA ASP A 424 -2.22 25.05 34.23
C ASP A 424 -1.31 24.32 35.25
N ALA A 425 -1.14 24.88 36.44
CA ALA A 425 -0.17 24.43 37.45
C ALA A 425 -0.38 22.98 37.97
N GLY A 426 -1.54 22.37 37.68
CA GLY A 426 -1.82 20.96 38.01
C GLY A 426 -1.78 19.99 36.82
N LEU A 427 -1.66 20.48 35.58
CA LEU A 427 -1.69 19.67 34.35
C LEU A 427 -0.30 19.43 33.76
N GLU A 428 0.71 20.18 34.21
CA GLU A 428 2.11 19.95 33.90
C GLU A 428 2.57 18.60 34.47
N GLY A 429 3.21 17.77 33.63
CA GLY A 429 3.72 16.46 34.02
C GLY A 429 2.75 15.28 34.01
N MET A 430 1.44 15.48 33.76
CA MET A 430 0.48 14.38 33.64
C MET A 430 0.73 13.49 32.41
N ASP A 431 0.57 12.17 32.58
CA ASP A 431 0.56 11.22 31.47
C ASP A 431 -0.75 11.31 30.65
N LEU A 432 -0.77 10.73 29.44
CA LEU A 432 -1.95 10.79 28.56
C LEU A 432 -3.21 10.23 29.24
N PRO A 433 -3.16 9.08 29.95
CA PRO A 433 -4.31 8.63 30.73
C PRO A 433 -4.79 9.67 31.75
N ALA A 434 -3.91 10.18 32.62
CA ALA A 434 -4.30 11.16 33.64
C ALA A 434 -4.97 12.41 33.03
N LEU A 435 -4.47 12.89 31.89
CA LEU A 435 -5.09 13.99 31.15
C LEU A 435 -6.48 13.63 30.59
N VAL A 436 -6.68 12.39 30.10
CA VAL A 436 -8.01 11.93 29.67
C VAL A 436 -9.00 11.88 30.82
N HIS A 437 -8.59 11.41 32.01
CA HIS A 437 -9.43 11.45 33.21
C HIS A 437 -9.78 12.89 33.61
N ALA A 438 -8.80 13.80 33.59
CA ALA A 438 -9.03 15.22 33.87
C ALA A 438 -9.98 15.87 32.85
N ALA A 439 -9.82 15.55 31.56
CA ALA A 439 -10.67 16.02 30.47
C ALA A 439 -12.12 15.53 30.61
N ARG A 440 -12.31 14.26 30.99
CA ARG A 440 -13.63 13.73 31.33
C ARG A 440 -14.24 14.51 32.49
N ALA A 441 -13.53 14.66 33.61
CA ALA A 441 -14.04 15.38 34.78
C ALA A 441 -14.37 16.87 34.47
N ALA A 442 -13.62 17.51 33.57
CA ALA A 442 -13.93 18.86 33.10
C ALA A 442 -15.22 18.89 32.24
N ALA A 443 -15.44 17.89 31.38
CA ALA A 443 -16.64 17.80 30.55
C ALA A 443 -17.93 17.62 31.36
N TRP A 444 -17.87 16.95 32.51
CA TRP A 444 -19.02 16.78 33.41
C TRP A 444 -19.34 18.03 34.25
N ARG A 445 -18.35 18.89 34.53
CA ARG A 445 -18.54 20.13 35.31
C ARG A 445 -19.28 21.24 34.55
N GLY A 446 -19.32 21.17 33.22
CA GLY A 446 -20.00 22.16 32.37
C GLY A 446 -21.46 21.85 32.03
N ARG A 447 -22.06 20.82 32.66
CA ARG A 447 -23.51 20.54 32.60
C ARG A 447 -24.16 21.02 33.89
#